data_AF-Q8VR05-F1
#
_entry.id   AF-Q8VR05-F1
#
_cell.length_a   1.000
_cell.length_b   1.000
_cell.length_c   1.000
_cell.angle_alpha   90.00
_cell.angle_beta   90.00
_cell.angle_gamma   90.00
#
_symmetry.space_group_name_H-M   'P 1'
#
loop_
_entity.id
_entity.type
_entity.pdbx_description
1 polymer ?
#
loop_
_entity_poly.entity_id
_entity_poly.type
_entity_poly.pdbx_seq_one_letter_code
_entity_poly.pdbx_strand_id
1 'polypeptide(L)'
;SYYVRLQYNGEVLPFKTKIDGITHTSGQSPLKASFTAGGGAFGYKMDDIRVDVEGLYSQLAKDATVVSDNKAADSVTAFSGLVNVYYDIAIEDMPITPYVGVGVGAAYISNPSKADAVKEQKGFG
;
A
#
# COMPACT_ATOMS: atom_id res chain seq x y z
N SER A 1 -3.81 9.13 -24.99
CA SER A 1 -5.06 8.33 -24.82
C SER A 1 -5.36 8.13 -23.33
N TYR A 2 -6.63 8.05 -22.96
CA TYR A 2 -7.07 7.76 -21.57
C TYR A 2 -7.27 6.26 -21.39
N TYR A 3 -7.02 5.77 -20.18
CA TYR A 3 -7.31 4.39 -19.82
C TYR A 3 -7.58 4.25 -18.31
N VAL A 4 -8.18 3.11 -17.96
CA VAL A 4 -8.48 2.71 -16.59
C VAL A 4 -7.83 1.36 -16.35
N ARG A 5 -7.19 1.20 -15.18
CA ARG A 5 -6.71 -0.10 -14.70
C ARG A 5 -7.35 -0.41 -13.36
N LEU A 6 -7.82 -1.64 -13.23
CA LEU A 6 -8.16 -2.23 -11.94
C LEU A 6 -7.01 -3.13 -11.55
N GLN A 7 -6.54 -3.00 -10.31
CA GLN A 7 -5.47 -3.84 -9.79
C GLN A 7 -5.90 -4.50 -8.50
N TYR A 8 -5.79 -5.83 -8.52
CA TYR A 8 -5.89 -6.63 -7.32
C TYR A 8 -4.48 -6.89 -6.82
N ASN A 9 -4.08 -6.13 -5.81
CA ASN A 9 -2.78 -6.30 -5.18
C ASN A 9 -3.01 -7.27 -4.02
N GLY A 10 -2.57 -8.53 -4.15
CA GLY A 10 -2.38 -9.37 -2.97
C GLY A 10 -1.36 -8.67 -2.10
N GLU A 11 -1.82 -8.04 -1.01
CA GLU A 11 -1.04 -6.98 -0.38
C GLU A 11 0.29 -7.50 0.17
N VAL A 12 1.37 -7.04 -0.44
CA VAL A 12 2.65 -6.94 0.22
C VAL A 12 2.70 -5.50 0.72
N LEU A 13 2.34 -5.31 2.00
CA LEU A 13 2.89 -4.20 2.78
C LEU A 13 4.39 -4.10 2.48
N PRO A 14 5.01 -2.90 2.46
CA PRO A 14 6.44 -2.79 2.20
C PRO A 14 7.17 -3.85 3.01
N PHE A 15 8.02 -4.66 2.36
CA PHE A 15 8.61 -5.93 2.81
C PHE A 15 9.27 -5.91 4.23
N LYS A 16 9.27 -4.76 4.89
CA LYS A 16 9.70 -4.45 6.25
C LYS A 16 8.83 -3.31 6.85
N THR A 17 7.54 -3.52 7.15
CA THR A 17 6.84 -2.59 8.05
C THR A 17 7.36 -2.82 9.46
N LYS A 18 8.21 -1.92 9.96
CA LYS A 18 8.64 -1.96 11.36
C LYS A 18 7.43 -1.60 12.23
N ILE A 19 7.01 -2.53 13.08
CA ILE A 19 5.91 -2.32 14.03
C ILE A 19 6.55 -2.17 15.41
N ASP A 20 6.66 -0.93 15.86
CA ASP A 20 7.13 -0.58 17.20
C ASP A 20 5.92 -0.39 18.15
N GLY A 21 6.14 -0.60 19.45
CA GLY A 21 5.13 -0.32 20.47
C GLY A 21 4.11 -1.43 20.74
N ILE A 22 4.26 -2.60 20.11
CA ILE A 22 3.43 -3.80 20.38
C ILE A 22 4.35 -4.98 20.73
N THR A 23 4.14 -5.60 21.89
CA THR A 23 4.84 -6.83 22.29
C THR A 23 4.35 -8.00 21.44
N HIS A 24 5.27 -8.72 20.79
CA HIS A 24 4.98 -9.87 19.93
C HIS A 24 6.14 -10.87 19.95
N THR A 25 5.89 -12.11 19.53
CA THR A 25 6.94 -13.14 19.46
C THR A 25 8.07 -12.70 18.52
N SER A 26 9.29 -12.67 19.03
CA SER A 26 10.48 -12.27 18.27
C SER A 26 10.65 -13.12 17.01
N GLY A 27 10.87 -12.47 15.88
CA GLY A 27 11.03 -13.14 14.57
C GLY A 27 9.73 -13.50 13.87
N GLN A 28 8.56 -13.16 14.44
CA GLN A 28 7.25 -13.36 13.81
C GLN A 28 6.57 -12.01 13.54
N SER A 29 5.83 -11.90 12.44
CA SER A 29 5.04 -10.71 12.13
C SER A 29 3.83 -10.62 13.07
N PRO A 30 3.58 -9.47 13.73
CA PRO A 30 2.38 -9.28 14.55
C PRO A 30 1.09 -9.12 13.72
N LEU A 31 1.22 -8.93 12.40
CA LEU A 31 0.10 -8.85 11.46
C LEU A 31 0.09 -10.09 10.55
N LYS A 32 -1.10 -10.63 10.31
CA LYS A 32 -1.35 -11.60 9.26
C LYS A 32 -1.46 -10.91 7.91
N ALA A 33 -0.76 -11.47 6.92
CA ALA A 33 -1.03 -11.13 5.53
C ALA A 33 -2.53 -11.36 5.25
N SER A 34 -3.18 -10.33 4.75
CA SER A 34 -4.61 -10.32 4.43
C SER A 34 -4.75 -10.03 2.96
N PHE A 35 -5.63 -10.77 2.29
CA PHE A 35 -5.89 -10.63 0.86
C PHE A 35 -6.94 -9.53 0.56
N THR A 36 -7.29 -8.70 1.54
CA THR A 36 -8.25 -7.61 1.39
C THR A 36 -7.55 -6.31 1.00
N ALA A 37 -6.90 -6.34 -0.15
CA ALA A 37 -6.31 -5.17 -0.76
C ALA A 37 -6.65 -5.09 -2.24
N GLY A 38 -6.74 -3.88 -2.72
CA GLY A 38 -7.16 -3.61 -4.08
C GLY A 38 -7.09 -2.13 -4.36
N GLY A 39 -7.05 -1.80 -5.65
CA GLY A 39 -6.97 -0.44 -6.07
C GLY A 39 -7.35 -0.25 -7.51
N GLY A 40 -7.39 1.00 -7.90
CA GLY A 40 -7.63 1.40 -9.27
C GLY A 40 -6.66 2.50 -9.65
N ALA A 41 -6.36 2.56 -10.94
CA ALA A 41 -5.58 3.63 -11.53
C ALA A 41 -6.33 4.22 -12.72
N PHE A 42 -6.30 5.53 -12.82
CA PHE A 42 -6.69 6.27 -14.00
C PHE A 42 -5.44 6.90 -14.60
N GLY A 43 -5.22 6.70 -15.89
CA GLY A 43 -4.01 7.17 -16.55
C GLY A 43 -4.28 7.86 -17.86
N TYR A 44 -3.35 8.74 -18.21
CA TYR A 44 -3.32 9.44 -19.48
C TYR A 44 -1.93 9.33 -20.08
N LYS A 45 -1.87 8.87 -21.35
CA LYS A 45 -0.65 8.82 -22.14
C LYS A 45 -0.62 9.96 -23.17
N MET A 46 0.48 10.71 -23.21
CA MET A 46 0.81 11.73 -24.18
C MET A 46 2.15 11.33 -24.83
N ASP A 47 2.09 10.79 -26.04
CA ASP A 47 3.26 10.31 -26.79
C ASP A 47 4.16 9.40 -25.94
N ASP A 48 5.36 9.84 -25.55
CA ASP A 48 6.31 9.07 -24.75
C ASP A 48 6.10 9.22 -23.23
N ILE A 49 5.21 10.11 -22.79
CA ILE A 49 4.95 10.38 -21.37
C ILE A 49 3.61 9.77 -20.97
N ARG A 50 3.57 9.12 -19.79
CA ARG A 50 2.34 8.59 -19.19
C ARG A 50 2.21 9.08 -17.77
N VAL A 51 1.03 9.56 -17.39
CA VAL A 51 0.72 9.99 -16.03
C VAL A 51 -0.41 9.15 -15.49
N ASP A 52 -0.23 8.58 -14.30
CA ASP A 52 -1.20 7.74 -13.62
C ASP A 52 -1.51 8.28 -12.24
N VAL A 53 -2.80 8.28 -11.91
CA VAL A 53 -3.28 8.52 -10.55
C VAL A 53 -3.86 7.22 -10.03
N GLU A 54 -3.33 6.74 -8.92
CA GLU A 54 -3.69 5.45 -8.31
C GLU A 54 -4.27 5.66 -6.91
N GLY A 55 -5.31 4.91 -6.60
CA GLY A 55 -5.85 4.78 -5.25
C GLY A 55 -5.80 3.33 -4.81
N LEU A 56 -5.20 3.07 -3.65
CA LEU A 56 -5.06 1.75 -3.06
C LEU A 56 -5.73 1.68 -1.69
N TYR A 57 -6.38 0.57 -1.42
CA TYR A 57 -6.90 0.18 -0.13
C TYR A 57 -6.27 -1.13 0.34
N SER A 58 -6.11 -1.21 1.65
CA SER A 58 -5.33 -2.21 2.35
C SER A 58 -5.93 -2.47 3.71
N GLN A 59 -6.00 -3.73 4.13
CA GLN A 59 -6.33 -4.07 5.51
C GLN A 59 -5.67 -5.37 5.93
N LEU A 60 -4.92 -5.33 7.03
CA LEU A 60 -4.28 -6.48 7.64
C LEU A 60 -4.84 -6.72 9.04
N ALA A 61 -5.11 -7.97 9.35
CA ALA A 61 -5.56 -8.39 10.67
C ALA A 61 -4.35 -8.63 11.59
N LYS A 62 -4.53 -8.36 12.88
CA LYS A 62 -3.60 -8.81 13.93
C LYS A 62 -3.52 -10.33 13.94
N ASP A 63 -2.31 -10.86 14.10
CA ASP A 63 -2.13 -12.27 14.39
C ASP A 63 -2.29 -12.53 15.90
N ALA A 64 -3.47 -13.03 16.28
CA ALA A 64 -3.79 -13.35 17.67
C ALA A 64 -2.93 -14.48 18.27
N THR A 65 -2.20 -15.24 17.45
CA THR A 65 -1.27 -16.27 17.94
C THR A 65 0.12 -15.72 18.27
N VAL A 66 0.43 -14.53 17.73
CA VAL A 66 1.73 -13.86 17.86
C VAL A 66 1.65 -12.66 18.80
N VAL A 67 0.49 -12.01 18.88
CA VAL A 67 0.23 -10.82 19.72
C VAL A 67 -0.69 -11.19 20.88
N SER A 68 -0.16 -11.14 22.10
CA SER A 68 -0.92 -11.40 23.34
C SER A 68 -1.52 -10.15 23.98
N ASP A 69 -1.21 -8.95 23.45
CA ASP A 69 -1.73 -7.70 23.98
C ASP A 69 -3.18 -7.44 23.52
N ASN A 70 -4.11 -7.53 24.47
CA ASN A 70 -5.52 -7.25 24.25
C ASN A 70 -5.82 -5.77 23.98
N LYS A 71 -4.86 -4.86 24.20
CA LYS A 71 -4.99 -3.44 23.86
C LYS A 71 -4.59 -3.13 22.41
N ALA A 72 -3.88 -4.05 21.75
CA ALA A 72 -3.53 -3.90 20.34
C ALA A 72 -4.78 -3.93 19.46
N ALA A 73 -4.78 -3.11 18.40
CA ALA A 73 -5.84 -3.09 17.39
C ALA A 73 -6.06 -4.49 16.80
N ASP A 74 -7.29 -4.76 16.34
CA ASP A 74 -7.58 -6.03 15.66
C ASP A 74 -7.20 -6.00 14.18
N SER A 75 -7.11 -4.80 13.59
CA SER A 75 -6.66 -4.61 12.22
C SER A 75 -5.98 -3.26 12.03
N VAL A 76 -5.11 -3.21 11.03
CA VAL A 76 -4.52 -1.99 10.48
C VAL A 76 -5.07 -1.83 9.08
N THR A 77 -5.56 -0.64 8.76
CA THR A 77 -6.02 -0.28 7.42
C THR A 77 -5.13 0.81 6.85
N ALA A 78 -4.81 0.74 5.57
CA ALA A 78 -4.15 1.81 4.85
C ALA A 78 -4.95 2.21 3.60
N PHE A 79 -5.02 3.52 3.37
CA PHE A 79 -5.43 4.09 2.10
C PHE A 79 -4.23 4.82 1.53
N SER A 80 -3.86 4.59 0.28
CA SER A 80 -2.80 5.36 -0.35
C SER A 80 -3.22 5.92 -1.68
N GLY A 81 -2.71 7.11 -1.97
CA GLY A 81 -2.83 7.78 -3.25
C GLY A 81 -1.44 7.94 -3.85
N LEU A 82 -1.27 7.56 -5.11
CA LEU A 82 -0.01 7.72 -5.84
C LEU A 82 -0.25 8.49 -7.12
N VAL A 83 0.70 9.36 -7.46
CA VAL A 83 0.82 9.96 -8.78
C VAL A 83 2.13 9.50 -9.37
N ASN A 84 2.05 8.78 -10.48
CA ASN A 84 3.20 8.21 -11.17
C ASN A 84 3.33 8.86 -12.54
N VAL A 85 4.56 9.22 -12.91
CA VAL A 85 4.92 9.68 -14.24
C VAL A 85 5.92 8.72 -14.84
N TYR A 86 5.65 8.27 -16.06
CA TYR A 86 6.48 7.35 -16.80
C TYR A 86 6.94 7.99 -18.10
N TYR A 87 8.14 7.61 -18.51
CA TYR A 87 8.74 7.94 -19.79
C TYR A 87 9.10 6.64 -20.51
N ASP A 88 8.53 6.48 -21.70
CA ASP A 88 8.82 5.36 -22.59
C ASP A 88 10.17 5.63 -23.28
N ILE A 89 11.10 4.68 -23.17
CA ILE A 89 12.41 4.78 -23.79
C ILE A 89 12.27 4.31 -25.24
N ALA A 90 12.38 5.25 -26.17
CA ALA A 90 12.43 4.95 -27.59
C ALA A 90 13.75 4.26 -27.93
N ILE A 91 13.69 2.95 -28.21
CA ILE A 91 14.80 2.17 -28.75
C ILE A 91 14.33 1.59 -30.09
N GLU A 92 15.04 1.92 -31.16
CA GLU A 92 14.76 1.38 -32.48
C GLU A 92 14.91 -0.16 -32.49
N ASP A 93 14.08 -0.85 -33.28
CA ASP A 93 14.10 -2.31 -33.48
C ASP A 93 13.80 -3.21 -32.26
N MET A 94 13.16 -2.70 -31.21
CA MET A 94 12.68 -3.53 -30.11
C MET A 94 11.19 -3.92 -30.26
N PRO A 95 10.83 -5.20 -30.04
CA PRO A 95 9.44 -5.65 -30.09
C PRO A 95 8.58 -5.17 -28.90
N ILE A 96 9.22 -4.63 -27.84
CA ILE A 96 8.58 -4.12 -26.62
C ILE A 96 9.26 -2.80 -26.27
N THR A 97 8.48 -1.74 -26.01
CA THR A 97 9.01 -0.45 -25.55
C THR A 97 9.26 -0.48 -24.04
N PRO A 98 10.52 -0.43 -23.56
CA PRO A 98 10.78 -0.30 -22.14
C PRO A 98 10.38 1.08 -21.64
N TYR A 99 10.02 1.21 -20.37
CA TYR A 99 9.68 2.49 -19.74
C TYR A 99 10.27 2.59 -18.34
N VAL A 100 10.56 3.82 -17.92
CA VAL A 100 10.97 4.14 -16.55
C VAL A 100 9.98 5.13 -15.97
N GLY A 101 9.80 5.12 -14.65
CA GLY A 101 8.91 6.08 -14.02
C GLY A 101 9.34 6.46 -12.63
N VAL A 102 8.88 7.63 -12.22
CA VAL A 102 9.01 8.15 -10.87
C VAL A 102 7.62 8.49 -10.35
N GLY A 103 7.40 8.26 -9.08
CA GLY A 103 6.12 8.48 -8.44
C GLY A 103 6.28 9.09 -7.07
N VAL A 104 5.27 9.86 -6.69
CA VAL A 104 5.11 10.36 -5.33
C VAL A 104 3.75 9.92 -4.83
N GLY A 105 3.67 9.62 -3.54
CA GLY A 105 2.43 9.19 -2.93
C GLY A 105 2.41 9.50 -1.45
N ALA A 106 1.22 9.40 -0.90
CA ALA A 106 0.98 9.49 0.53
C ALA A 106 0.07 8.35 0.95
N ALA A 107 0.29 7.86 2.17
CA ALA A 107 -0.57 6.86 2.79
C ALA A 107 -1.24 7.44 4.03
N TYR A 108 -2.50 7.11 4.22
CA TYR A 108 -3.24 7.33 5.45
C TYR A 108 -3.45 5.98 6.13
N ILE A 109 -2.85 5.83 7.30
CA ILE A 109 -2.90 4.60 8.08
C ILE A 109 -3.87 4.80 9.25
N SER A 110 -4.72 3.80 9.48
CA SER A 110 -5.65 3.72 10.60
C SER A 110 -5.39 2.44 11.38
N ASN A 111 -5.11 2.58 12.68
CA ASN A 111 -4.79 1.48 13.59
C ASN A 111 -5.51 1.68 14.93
N PRO A 112 -6.84 1.51 14.99
CA PRO A 112 -7.62 1.83 16.18
C PRO A 112 -7.28 0.87 17.34
N SER A 113 -6.66 1.39 18.40
CA SER A 113 -6.36 0.61 19.60
C SER A 113 -7.64 0.27 20.38
N LYS A 114 -7.62 -0.85 21.12
CA LYS A 114 -8.68 -1.17 22.08
C LYS A 114 -8.57 -0.40 23.39
N ALA A 115 -7.46 0.29 23.64
CA ALA A 115 -7.30 1.13 24.82
C ALA A 115 -8.01 2.47 24.64
N ASP A 116 -8.85 2.85 25.62
CA ASP A 116 -9.68 4.07 25.60
C ASP A 116 -8.93 5.35 25.26
N ALA A 117 -7.67 5.48 25.71
CA ALA A 117 -6.86 6.68 25.50
C ALA A 117 -6.37 6.88 24.05
N VAL A 118 -6.35 5.83 23.22
CA VAL A 118 -5.73 5.85 21.88
C VAL A 118 -6.58 5.13 20.81
N LYS A 119 -7.91 5.12 20.99
CA LYS A 119 -8.86 4.43 20.10
C LYS A 119 -8.84 4.90 18.65
N GLU A 120 -8.42 6.13 18.38
CA GLU A 120 -8.44 6.74 17.05
C GLU A 120 -7.04 6.98 16.46
N GLN A 121 -6.08 6.10 16.76
CA GLN A 121 -4.74 6.25 16.21
C GLN A 121 -4.76 6.12 14.67
N LYS A 122 -4.52 7.25 14.00
CA LYS A 122 -4.54 7.41 12.55
C LYS A 122 -3.58 8.52 12.12
N GLY A 123 -3.02 8.46 10.91
CA GLY A 123 -2.04 9.45 10.46
C GLY A 123 -1.60 9.30 9.01
N PHE A 124 -0.95 10.35 8.50
CA PHE A 124 -0.33 10.38 7.18
C PHE A 124 1.14 9.95 7.26
N GLY A 125 1.61 9.28 6.21
CA GLY A 125 3.00 8.91 5.97
C GLY A 125 3.36 9.02 4.50
#